data_AF-U4LMH1-F1
#
_entry.id   AF-U4LMH1-F1
#
_cell.length_a   1.000
_cell.length_b   1.000
_cell.length_c   1.000
_cell.angle_alpha   90.00
_cell.angle_beta   90.00
_cell.angle_gamma   90.00
#
_symmetry.space_group_name_H-M   'P 1'
#
loop_
_entity.id
_entity.type
_entity.pdbx_description
1 polymer ?
#
loop_
_entity_poly.entity_id
_entity_poly.type
_entity_poly.pdbx_seq_one_letter_code
_entity_poly.pdbx_strand_id
1 'polypeptide(L)'
;MALNDADFGDKNSGLRSFDAFPKTRKTYKISSSRGGVLTILLSLLSIYLIYYELNHHLDGAETQSFLVEHAVGHYMQINLDITVAMPCEALHINVQDAALDHILAGDILTKDPTSFDDTNAHRLVHLPGREEHVYDILGKARKSKFGKTSRKPFAFLRKLDTGSCRIYGSMNVNKVQGDFHITAAGHGYAGAHIDHSTFNFSHVVNELSFGEYYPKLVNPLDDVAAVTEHNFFKFQYYLSVVPTNYYSENSGRLLRTNQYAVTEHSREVSPYQVPGVFFKFDIEPLSLTIRERRMSFTRFLVRVVNIVGGVMVGGNWAMRLVETIVGCWGKRKRTMDGVIGGGGGYSSEKRI
;
A
#
# COMPACT_ATOMS: atom_id res chain seq x y z
N MET A 1 -12.36 -6.49 -77.32
CA MET A 1 -11.06 -6.15 -76.69
C MET A 1 -11.24 -6.41 -75.20
N ALA A 2 -10.77 -7.58 -74.75
CA ALA A 2 -10.97 -8.08 -73.39
C ALA A 2 -10.09 -7.29 -72.41
N LEU A 3 -10.67 -6.87 -71.29
CA LEU A 3 -9.98 -6.23 -70.18
C LEU A 3 -9.35 -7.33 -69.31
N ASN A 4 -8.02 -7.28 -69.18
CA ASN A 4 -7.27 -8.19 -68.32
C ASN A 4 -7.37 -7.72 -66.86
N ASP A 5 -8.06 -8.51 -66.04
CA ASP A 5 -8.19 -8.38 -64.58
C ASP A 5 -6.97 -8.96 -63.82
N ALA A 6 -5.76 -8.79 -64.36
CA ALA A 6 -4.55 -9.40 -63.82
C ALA A 6 -3.55 -8.35 -63.34
N ASP A 7 -3.89 -7.57 -62.30
CA ASP A 7 -2.85 -6.93 -61.46
C ASP A 7 -3.30 -6.50 -60.05
N PHE A 8 -4.04 -7.35 -59.33
CA PHE A 8 -4.42 -7.08 -57.93
C PHE A 8 -3.85 -8.11 -56.96
N GLY A 9 -2.52 -8.26 -56.95
CA GLY A 9 -1.79 -9.04 -55.98
C GLY A 9 -1.06 -8.16 -54.97
N ASP A 10 -1.68 -7.87 -53.81
CA ASP A 10 -0.98 -7.30 -52.66
C ASP A 10 -0.86 -8.37 -51.55
N LYS A 11 0.37 -8.65 -51.13
CA LYS A 11 0.77 -9.82 -50.32
C LYS A 11 0.53 -9.57 -48.83
N ASN A 12 -0.60 -10.05 -48.27
CA ASN A 12 -0.68 -10.56 -46.89
C ASN A 12 -2.02 -11.27 -46.62
N SER A 13 -1.98 -12.58 -46.40
CA SER A 13 -3.14 -13.50 -46.50
C SER A 13 -3.73 -13.97 -45.16
N GLY A 14 -3.60 -13.21 -44.08
CA GLY A 14 -4.08 -13.63 -42.75
C GLY A 14 -5.43 -13.06 -42.30
N LEU A 15 -5.81 -11.86 -42.76
CA LEU A 15 -6.94 -11.09 -42.21
C LEU A 15 -8.13 -10.94 -43.19
N ARG A 16 -8.10 -11.62 -44.34
CA ARG A 16 -9.14 -11.48 -45.38
C ARG A 16 -10.42 -12.29 -45.11
N SER A 17 -10.41 -13.24 -44.18
CA SER A 17 -11.57 -14.10 -43.88
C SER A 17 -12.63 -13.43 -42.97
N PHE A 18 -12.36 -12.24 -42.43
CA PHE A 18 -13.26 -11.49 -41.54
C PHE A 18 -13.71 -10.14 -42.13
N ASP A 19 -13.74 -10.01 -43.45
CA ASP A 19 -14.15 -8.77 -44.13
C ASP A 19 -15.49 -8.99 -44.86
N ALA A 20 -16.60 -8.75 -44.17
CA ALA A 20 -17.96 -9.03 -44.64
C ALA A 20 -18.56 -7.94 -45.57
N PHE A 21 -17.76 -6.94 -45.99
CA PHE A 21 -18.27 -5.79 -46.74
C PHE A 21 -17.46 -5.50 -48.02
N PRO A 22 -18.12 -5.14 -49.14
CA PRO A 22 -17.45 -4.79 -50.39
C PRO A 22 -16.61 -3.51 -50.24
N LYS A 23 -15.35 -3.55 -50.68
CA LYS A 23 -14.41 -2.43 -50.54
C LYS A 23 -14.76 -1.28 -51.47
N THR A 24 -14.86 -0.07 -50.91
CA THR A 24 -15.14 1.16 -51.67
C THR A 24 -13.97 1.63 -52.54
N ARG A 25 -14.28 2.30 -53.67
CA ARG A 25 -13.30 2.83 -54.63
C ARG A 25 -12.37 3.85 -53.97
N LYS A 26 -11.08 3.83 -54.34
CA LYS A 26 -10.03 4.69 -53.76
C LYS A 26 -10.33 6.19 -53.89
N THR A 27 -11.11 6.61 -54.89
CA THR A 27 -11.52 8.01 -55.12
C THR A 27 -12.41 8.58 -54.00
N TYR A 28 -13.08 7.73 -53.22
CA TYR A 28 -13.91 8.14 -52.07
C TYR A 28 -13.19 8.00 -50.73
N LYS A 29 -11.90 7.64 -50.72
CA LYS A 29 -11.09 7.48 -49.50
C LYS A 29 -10.13 8.65 -49.35
N ILE A 30 -10.44 9.56 -48.42
CA ILE A 30 -9.51 10.60 -48.00
C ILE A 30 -8.57 9.99 -46.95
N SER A 31 -7.40 9.49 -47.38
CA SER A 31 -6.39 8.95 -46.47
C SER A 31 -5.45 10.06 -46.00
N SER A 32 -5.60 10.51 -44.74
CA SER A 32 -4.62 11.38 -44.09
C SER A 32 -3.66 10.55 -43.26
N SER A 33 -2.37 10.55 -43.62
CA SER A 33 -1.28 9.88 -42.86
C SER A 33 -1.21 10.40 -41.41
N ARG A 34 -1.44 11.70 -41.22
CA ARG A 34 -1.45 12.35 -39.90
C ARG A 34 -2.67 11.96 -39.05
N GLY A 35 -3.81 11.70 -39.71
CA GLY A 35 -5.03 11.24 -39.04
C GLY A 35 -4.90 9.83 -38.47
N GLY A 36 -4.27 8.92 -39.22
CA GLY A 36 -4.06 7.53 -38.78
C GLY A 36 -3.21 7.42 -37.51
N VAL A 37 -2.07 8.12 -37.47
CA VAL A 37 -1.17 8.14 -36.29
C VAL A 37 -1.91 8.67 -35.06
N LEU A 38 -2.74 9.69 -35.21
CA LEU A 38 -3.53 10.24 -34.12
C LEU A 38 -4.58 9.25 -33.61
N THR A 39 -5.29 8.56 -34.51
CA THR A 39 -6.28 7.55 -34.08
C THR A 39 -5.64 6.43 -33.27
N ILE A 40 -4.42 6.02 -33.62
CA ILE A 40 -3.65 5.05 -32.84
C ILE A 40 -3.32 5.63 -31.46
N LEU A 41 -2.83 6.88 -31.39
CA LEU A 41 -2.50 7.53 -30.13
C LEU A 41 -3.73 7.69 -29.21
N LEU A 42 -4.87 8.12 -29.76
CA LEU A 42 -6.13 8.23 -29.01
C LEU A 42 -6.63 6.87 -28.54
N SER A 43 -6.50 5.82 -29.36
CA SER A 43 -6.88 4.46 -28.95
C SER A 43 -6.03 3.93 -27.79
N LEU A 44 -4.72 4.16 -27.82
CA LEU A 44 -3.81 3.79 -26.73
C LEU A 44 -4.15 4.56 -25.45
N LEU A 45 -4.44 5.85 -25.55
CA LEU A 45 -4.87 6.67 -24.42
C LEU A 45 -6.20 6.17 -23.83
N SER A 46 -7.18 5.80 -24.67
CA SER A 46 -8.43 5.21 -24.21
C SER A 46 -8.20 3.89 -23.48
N ILE A 47 -7.35 3.00 -24.00
CA ILE A 47 -7.02 1.72 -23.34
C ILE A 47 -6.35 1.99 -21.98
N TYR A 48 -5.42 2.94 -21.91
CA TYR A 48 -4.76 3.31 -20.66
C TYR A 48 -5.77 3.84 -19.61
N LEU A 49 -6.69 4.72 -20.01
CA LEU A 49 -7.71 5.26 -19.11
C LEU A 49 -8.71 4.18 -18.66
N ILE A 50 -9.09 3.26 -19.55
CA ILE A 50 -9.94 2.11 -19.19
C ILE A 50 -9.23 1.20 -18.20
N TYR A 51 -7.94 0.93 -18.41
CA TYR A 51 -7.13 0.14 -17.47
C TYR A 51 -7.07 0.79 -16.09
N TYR A 52 -6.86 2.10 -16.04
CA TYR A 52 -6.89 2.86 -14.78
C TYR A 52 -8.26 2.79 -14.09
N GLU A 53 -9.34 3.00 -14.85
CA GLU A 53 -10.71 2.94 -14.33
C GLU A 53 -11.08 1.52 -13.83
N LEU A 54 -10.59 0.48 -14.51
CA LEU A 54 -10.76 -0.92 -14.09
C LEU A 54 -10.05 -1.17 -12.76
N ASN A 55 -8.79 -0.75 -12.62
CA ASN A 55 -8.07 -0.89 -11.35
C ASN A 55 -8.76 -0.12 -10.23
N HIS A 56 -9.22 1.10 -10.49
CA HIS A 56 -9.99 1.89 -9.52
C HIS A 56 -11.31 1.21 -9.12
N HIS A 57 -11.98 0.56 -10.07
CA HIS A 57 -13.19 -0.22 -9.79
C HIS A 57 -12.91 -1.45 -8.92
N LEU A 58 -11.76 -2.11 -9.11
CA LEU A 58 -11.35 -3.27 -8.33
C LEU A 58 -10.92 -2.90 -6.90
N ASP A 59 -10.20 -1.78 -6.72
CA ASP A 59 -9.72 -1.32 -5.41
C ASP A 59 -10.85 -0.81 -4.48
N GLY A 60 -11.92 -0.28 -5.09
CA GLY A 60 -13.04 0.33 -4.37
C GLY A 60 -12.72 1.71 -3.78
N ALA A 61 -13.73 2.40 -3.26
CA ALA A 61 -13.58 3.69 -2.59
C ALA A 61 -13.91 3.57 -1.11
N GLU A 62 -13.12 4.23 -0.27
CA GLU A 62 -13.31 4.24 1.18
C GLU A 62 -13.52 5.65 1.68
N THR A 63 -14.55 5.84 2.49
CA THR A 63 -14.78 7.10 3.21
C THR A 63 -14.55 6.87 4.68
N GLN A 64 -13.67 7.67 5.27
CA GLN A 64 -13.30 7.64 6.67
C GLN A 64 -13.99 8.78 7.40
N SER A 65 -14.65 8.48 8.51
CA SER A 65 -15.25 9.49 9.39
C SER A 65 -14.90 9.20 10.84
N PHE A 66 -14.46 10.23 11.56
CA PHE A 66 -14.19 10.15 12.98
C PHE A 66 -15.45 10.51 13.77
N LEU A 67 -15.74 9.70 14.78
CA LEU A 67 -16.89 9.87 15.68
C LEU A 67 -16.42 9.71 17.12
N VAL A 68 -17.21 10.21 18.07
CA VAL A 68 -16.95 9.94 19.49
C VAL A 68 -17.46 8.54 19.81
N GLU A 69 -16.61 7.72 20.41
CA GLU A 69 -17.00 6.37 20.80
C GLU A 69 -17.76 6.42 22.13
N HIS A 70 -19.08 6.24 22.05
CA HIS A 70 -19.93 6.15 23.25
C HIS A 70 -20.05 4.72 23.79
N ALA A 71 -19.58 3.72 23.04
CA ALA A 71 -19.71 2.31 23.39
C ALA A 71 -18.48 1.80 24.17
N VAL A 72 -18.72 1.45 25.43
CA VAL A 72 -17.73 0.77 26.27
C VAL A 72 -17.76 -0.72 25.93
N GLY A 73 -16.84 -1.18 25.09
CA GLY A 73 -16.59 -2.61 24.92
C GLY A 73 -15.95 -3.15 26.20
N HIS A 74 -16.30 -4.37 26.62
CA HIS A 74 -15.70 -4.97 27.83
C HIS A 74 -14.34 -5.60 27.55
N TYR A 75 -14.22 -6.30 26.42
CA TYR A 75 -13.02 -7.04 26.05
C TYR A 75 -12.54 -6.67 24.65
N MET A 76 -11.24 -6.82 24.43
CA MET A 76 -10.56 -6.66 23.16
C MET A 76 -9.61 -7.84 22.96
N GLN A 77 -9.61 -8.42 21.77
CA GLN A 77 -8.66 -9.48 21.41
C GLN A 77 -7.33 -8.86 20.97
N ILE A 78 -6.22 -9.36 21.49
CA ILE A 78 -4.86 -9.06 21.03
C ILE A 78 -4.34 -10.31 20.33
N ASN A 79 -3.89 -10.16 19.08
CA ASN A 79 -3.17 -11.19 18.35
C ASN A 79 -1.69 -10.81 18.34
N LEU A 80 -0.85 -11.78 18.69
CA LEU A 80 0.59 -11.59 18.82
C LEU A 80 1.32 -12.71 18.10
N ASP A 81 2.37 -12.34 17.38
CA ASP A 81 3.44 -13.23 16.92
C ASP A 81 4.76 -12.47 17.05
N ILE A 82 5.56 -12.84 18.06
CA ILE A 82 6.83 -12.19 18.39
C ILE A 82 7.90 -13.24 18.65
N THR A 83 9.12 -13.01 18.16
CA THR A 83 10.29 -13.86 18.44
C THR A 83 11.29 -13.09 19.27
N VAL A 84 11.64 -13.59 20.47
CA VAL A 84 12.58 -12.97 21.40
C VAL A 84 13.85 -13.80 21.50
N ALA A 85 15.02 -13.17 21.52
CA ALA A 85 16.35 -13.79 21.59
C ALA A 85 16.70 -14.35 22.98
N MET A 86 15.75 -15.04 23.62
CA MET A 86 15.95 -15.78 24.87
C MET A 86 15.22 -17.13 24.84
N PRO A 87 15.65 -18.12 25.64
CA PRO A 87 14.97 -19.39 25.75
C PRO A 87 13.59 -19.24 26.39
N CYS A 88 12.62 -20.05 25.94
CA CYS A 88 11.21 -19.95 26.35
C CYS A 88 10.99 -20.13 27.86
N GLU A 89 11.81 -20.95 28.52
CA GLU A 89 11.75 -21.20 29.97
C GLU A 89 12.19 -19.98 30.78
N ALA A 90 13.03 -19.12 30.20
CA ALA A 90 13.52 -17.90 30.85
C ALA A 90 12.57 -16.72 30.71
N LEU A 91 11.53 -16.84 29.88
CA LEU A 91 10.60 -15.75 29.57
C LEU A 91 9.31 -15.86 30.37
N HIS A 92 9.01 -14.79 31.08
CA HIS A 92 7.75 -14.56 31.76
C HIS A 92 6.93 -13.53 30.99
N ILE A 93 5.65 -13.82 30.75
CA ILE A 93 4.80 -13.03 29.88
C ILE A 93 3.49 -12.77 30.62
N ASN A 94 3.20 -11.49 30.84
CA ASN A 94 2.04 -11.06 31.60
C ASN A 94 1.38 -9.85 30.94
N VAL A 95 0.08 -9.72 31.17
CA VAL A 95 -0.66 -8.48 30.94
C VAL A 95 -1.11 -7.95 32.30
N GLN A 96 -0.89 -6.68 32.54
CA GLN A 96 -1.45 -5.96 33.68
C GLN A 96 -2.32 -4.83 33.16
N ASP A 97 -3.58 -4.77 33.59
CA ASP A 97 -4.46 -3.68 33.22
C ASP A 97 -4.48 -2.55 34.28
N ALA A 98 -5.17 -1.44 33.96
CA ALA A 98 -5.35 -0.32 34.89
C ALA A 98 -6.15 -0.69 36.15
N ALA A 99 -6.91 -1.79 36.14
CA ALA A 99 -7.61 -2.33 37.30
C ALA A 99 -6.72 -3.24 38.16
N LEU A 100 -5.42 -3.37 37.81
CA LEU A 100 -4.46 -4.27 38.43
C LEU A 100 -4.85 -5.75 38.30
N ASP A 101 -5.70 -6.09 37.33
CA ASP A 101 -5.96 -7.47 36.97
C ASP A 101 -4.77 -8.03 36.18
N HIS A 102 -4.33 -9.21 36.58
CA HIS A 102 -3.15 -9.87 36.03
C HIS A 102 -3.59 -11.07 35.22
N ILE A 103 -3.48 -10.96 33.90
CA ILE A 103 -3.74 -12.07 33.00
C ILE A 103 -2.40 -12.77 32.73
N LEU A 104 -2.32 -14.04 33.14
CA LEU A 104 -1.17 -14.92 32.91
C LEU A 104 -1.10 -15.30 31.43
N ALA A 105 -0.67 -14.35 30.61
CA ALA A 105 -0.58 -14.51 29.16
C ALA A 105 0.39 -15.63 28.76
N GLY A 106 1.36 -15.96 29.63
CA GLY A 106 2.26 -17.10 29.44
C GLY A 106 1.58 -18.47 29.35
N ASP A 107 0.38 -18.64 29.94
CA ASP A 107 -0.39 -19.90 29.89
C ASP A 107 -1.37 -19.94 28.71
N ILE A 108 -1.76 -18.76 28.21
CA ILE A 108 -2.71 -18.60 27.09
C ILE A 108 -1.97 -18.66 25.75
N LEU A 109 -0.78 -18.07 25.68
CA LEU A 109 0.02 -17.99 24.47
C LEU A 109 0.92 -19.22 24.31
N THR A 110 1.15 -19.64 23.07
CA THR A 110 2.03 -20.76 22.77
C THR A 110 3.48 -20.28 22.65
N LYS A 111 4.42 -21.01 23.26
CA LYS A 111 5.86 -20.73 23.24
C LYS A 111 6.60 -21.83 22.49
N ASP A 112 7.19 -21.50 21.35
CA ASP A 112 7.95 -22.42 20.52
C ASP A 112 9.44 -22.05 20.48
N PRO A 113 10.37 -22.98 20.77
CA PRO A 113 11.79 -22.72 20.62
C PRO A 113 12.14 -22.59 19.13
N THR A 114 12.81 -21.51 18.76
CA THR A 114 13.15 -21.20 17.36
C THR A 114 14.55 -20.59 17.26
N SER A 115 15.03 -20.35 16.04
CA SER A 115 16.26 -19.58 15.79
C SER A 115 15.96 -18.12 15.47
N PHE A 116 16.75 -17.20 15.99
CA PHE A 116 16.59 -15.77 15.78
C PHE A 116 17.01 -15.38 14.34
N ASP A 117 16.11 -14.76 13.57
CA ASP A 117 16.35 -14.28 12.20
C ASP A 117 15.85 -12.83 12.07
N ASP A 118 16.77 -11.87 11.97
CA ASP A 118 16.51 -10.42 11.81
C ASP A 118 16.56 -9.97 10.32
N THR A 119 16.80 -10.88 9.37
CA THR A 119 17.20 -10.48 8.00
C THR A 119 16.11 -9.78 7.18
N ASN A 120 14.84 -9.99 7.49
CA ASN A 120 13.71 -9.46 6.71
C ASN A 120 12.92 -8.36 7.42
N ALA A 121 13.25 -8.06 8.68
CA ALA A 121 12.52 -7.12 9.49
C ALA A 121 13.08 -5.70 9.32
N HIS A 122 12.19 -4.70 9.39
CA HIS A 122 12.59 -3.31 9.33
C HIS A 122 12.78 -2.76 10.75
N ARG A 123 13.72 -1.82 10.92
CA ARG A 123 13.98 -1.17 12.21
C ARG A 123 13.19 0.11 12.31
N LEU A 124 12.55 0.35 13.46
CA LEU A 124 11.94 1.63 13.80
C LEU A 124 13.04 2.64 14.17
N VAL A 125 13.74 3.18 13.17
CA VAL A 125 14.80 4.16 13.45
C VAL A 125 14.16 5.51 13.75
N HIS A 126 14.22 5.95 15.01
CA HIS A 126 13.92 7.33 15.40
C HIS A 126 15.11 8.23 15.02
N LEU A 127 15.11 8.78 13.80
CA LEU A 127 16.10 9.78 13.38
C LEU A 127 15.73 11.14 14.00
N PRO A 128 16.55 11.71 14.92
CA PRO A 128 16.29 13.04 15.44
C PRO A 128 16.41 14.06 14.29
N GLY A 129 15.32 14.77 13.98
CA GLY A 129 15.30 15.84 12.98
C GLY A 129 14.78 15.46 11.58
N ARG A 130 14.28 14.23 11.37
CA ARG A 130 13.61 13.85 10.12
C ARG A 130 12.27 13.19 10.45
N GLU A 131 11.19 13.95 10.36
CA GLU A 131 9.84 13.39 10.31
C GLU A 131 9.73 12.54 9.03
N GLU A 132 9.98 11.23 9.13
CA GLU A 132 9.56 10.33 8.07
C GLU A 132 8.03 10.34 8.06
N HIS A 133 7.45 10.83 6.96
CA HIS A 133 6.01 10.87 6.80
C HIS A 133 5.42 9.47 6.98
N VAL A 134 4.31 9.39 7.73
CA VAL A 134 3.52 8.18 7.99
C VAL A 134 3.35 7.29 6.74
N TYR A 135 3.26 7.89 5.56
CA TYR A 135 3.16 7.21 4.27
C TYR A 135 4.38 6.35 3.87
N ASP A 136 5.61 6.70 4.28
CA ASP A 136 6.82 5.90 3.95
C ASP A 136 6.89 4.63 4.83
N ILE A 137 6.51 4.75 6.10
CA ILE A 137 6.40 3.62 7.03
C ILE A 137 5.29 2.67 6.55
N LEU A 138 4.10 3.20 6.25
CA LEU A 138 2.99 2.42 5.68
C LEU A 138 3.34 1.79 4.32
N GLY A 139 4.16 2.47 3.51
CA GLY A 139 4.64 1.96 2.23
C GLY A 139 5.58 0.76 2.36
N LYS A 140 6.50 0.79 3.34
CA LYS A 140 7.39 -0.33 3.67
C LYS A 140 6.60 -1.51 4.22
N ALA A 141 5.65 -1.28 5.14
CA ALA A 141 4.75 -2.30 5.67
C ALA A 141 3.86 -2.95 4.60
N ARG A 142 3.33 -2.18 3.64
CA ARG A 142 2.51 -2.72 2.54
C ARG A 142 3.33 -3.58 1.56
N LYS A 143 4.61 -3.25 1.34
CA LYS A 143 5.52 -4.04 0.49
C LYS A 143 5.93 -5.36 1.13
N SER A 144 6.10 -5.42 2.45
CA SER A 144 6.43 -6.69 3.14
C SER A 144 5.31 -7.72 2.97
N LYS A 145 4.04 -7.28 2.99
CA LYS A 145 2.85 -8.14 2.81
C LYS A 145 2.77 -8.81 1.43
N PHE A 146 3.26 -8.16 0.37
CA PHE A 146 3.25 -8.69 -1.01
C PHE A 146 4.55 -9.43 -1.40
N GLY A 147 5.62 -9.30 -0.62
CA GLY A 147 6.94 -9.86 -0.93
C GLY A 147 7.19 -11.30 -0.47
N LYS A 148 6.26 -11.96 0.23
CA LYS A 148 6.53 -13.27 0.86
C LYS A 148 6.09 -14.44 -0.03
N THR A 149 6.93 -14.80 -0.99
CA THR A 149 6.95 -16.16 -1.58
C THR A 149 8.36 -16.61 -1.94
N SER A 150 9.33 -16.44 -1.03
CA SER A 150 10.55 -17.25 -1.07
C SER A 150 10.38 -18.42 -0.10
N ARG A 151 9.78 -19.50 -0.58
CA ARG A 151 9.81 -20.80 0.11
C ARG A 151 11.27 -21.25 0.14
N LYS A 152 11.95 -21.11 1.28
CA LYS A 152 13.27 -21.77 1.47
C LYS A 152 13.04 -23.29 1.37
N PRO A 153 13.73 -24.02 0.48
CA PRO A 153 13.57 -25.45 0.37
C PRO A 153 14.25 -26.13 1.58
N PHE A 154 13.58 -27.10 2.18
CA PHE A 154 14.13 -28.07 3.13
C PHE A 154 14.85 -27.51 4.38
N ALA A 155 14.08 -27.14 5.41
CA ALA A 155 14.57 -26.87 6.77
C ALA A 155 14.42 -28.09 7.71
N PHE A 156 14.75 -29.30 7.25
CA PHE A 156 14.59 -30.52 8.08
C PHE A 156 15.79 -30.82 9.00
N LEU A 157 16.95 -30.15 8.84
CA LEU A 157 18.19 -30.55 9.54
C LEU A 157 19.11 -29.38 9.91
N ARG A 158 18.58 -28.20 10.25
CA ARG A 158 19.39 -27.18 10.95
C ARG A 158 19.28 -27.46 12.44
N LYS A 159 20.39 -27.89 13.04
CA LYS A 159 20.60 -27.92 14.50
C LYS A 159 20.05 -26.60 15.05
N LEU A 160 18.92 -26.70 15.75
CA LEU A 160 18.18 -25.57 16.26
C LEU A 160 19.08 -24.96 17.35
N ASP A 161 19.78 -23.87 17.06
CA ASP A 161 20.32 -23.03 18.12
C ASP A 161 19.11 -22.45 18.83
N THR A 162 18.68 -23.13 19.91
CA THR A 162 17.50 -22.84 20.72
C THR A 162 17.75 -21.65 21.66
N GLY A 163 18.35 -20.59 21.13
CA GLY A 163 18.61 -19.36 21.86
C GLY A 163 17.44 -18.38 21.86
N SER A 164 16.39 -18.64 21.07
CA SER A 164 15.23 -17.76 20.94
C SER A 164 13.89 -18.48 21.11
N CYS A 165 12.88 -17.71 21.49
CA CYS A 165 11.52 -18.17 21.73
C CYS A 165 10.55 -17.38 20.85
N ARG A 166 9.74 -18.11 20.08
CA ARG A 166 8.61 -17.56 19.36
C ARG A 166 7.37 -17.69 20.22
N ILE A 167 6.71 -16.56 20.48
CA ILE A 167 5.50 -16.44 21.25
C ILE A 167 4.40 -16.04 20.28
N TYR A 168 3.39 -16.87 20.13
CA TYR A 168 2.27 -16.55 19.26
C TYR A 168 0.92 -17.02 19.81
N GLY A 169 -0.14 -16.35 19.39
CA GLY A 169 -1.51 -16.69 19.76
C GLY A 169 -2.41 -15.47 19.82
N SER A 170 -3.62 -15.69 20.33
CA SER A 170 -4.60 -14.66 20.56
C SER A 170 -5.08 -14.72 22.01
N MET A 171 -5.18 -13.56 22.65
CA MET A 171 -5.66 -13.44 24.02
C MET A 171 -6.72 -12.35 24.12
N ASN A 172 -7.70 -12.55 25.00
CA ASN A 172 -8.71 -11.53 25.28
C ASN A 172 -8.30 -10.75 26.52
N VAL A 173 -8.20 -9.44 26.39
CA VAL A 173 -7.87 -8.53 27.49
C VAL A 173 -9.03 -7.57 27.72
N ASN A 174 -9.08 -6.97 28.91
CA ASN A 174 -10.02 -5.89 29.19
C ASN A 174 -9.74 -4.70 28.27
N LYS A 175 -10.80 -4.09 27.73
CA LYS A 175 -10.70 -2.90 26.85
C LYS A 175 -10.48 -1.64 27.71
N VAL A 176 -9.34 -1.59 28.38
CA VAL A 176 -8.86 -0.48 29.20
C VAL A 176 -7.36 -0.25 28.93
N GLN A 177 -6.78 0.80 29.51
CA GLN A 177 -5.33 0.98 29.48
C GLN A 177 -4.63 -0.21 30.16
N GLY A 178 -3.55 -0.72 29.55
CA GLY A 178 -2.80 -1.85 30.08
C GLY A 178 -1.35 -1.91 29.62
N ASP A 179 -0.59 -2.78 30.27
CA ASP A 179 0.83 -3.04 30.02
C ASP A 179 1.04 -4.55 29.79
N PHE A 180 1.22 -4.92 28.53
CA PHE A 180 1.66 -6.25 28.14
C PHE A 180 3.18 -6.29 28.13
N HIS A 181 3.79 -7.14 28.94
CA HIS A 181 5.23 -7.17 29.07
C HIS A 181 5.81 -8.57 29.09
N ILE A 182 7.00 -8.67 28.52
CA ILE A 182 7.82 -9.86 28.43
C ILE A 182 9.10 -9.56 29.22
N THR A 183 9.26 -10.24 30.35
CA THR A 183 10.40 -10.06 31.26
C THR A 183 11.12 -11.39 31.48
N ALA A 184 12.33 -11.34 32.03
CA ALA A 184 13.01 -12.54 32.48
C ALA A 184 12.31 -13.11 33.73
N ALA A 185 12.28 -14.44 33.85
CA ALA A 185 11.83 -15.11 35.07
C ALA A 185 12.66 -14.64 36.28
N GLY A 186 11.99 -14.39 37.41
CA GLY A 186 12.61 -13.85 38.62
C GLY A 186 12.86 -12.33 38.59
N HIS A 187 12.49 -11.62 37.52
CA HIS A 187 12.54 -10.16 37.46
C HIS A 187 11.13 -9.57 37.27
N GLY A 188 10.67 -8.80 38.26
CA GLY A 188 9.34 -8.18 38.31
C GLY A 188 8.27 -9.01 39.03
N TYR A 189 8.36 -10.35 38.97
CA TYR A 189 7.45 -11.28 39.65
C TYR A 189 8.22 -12.40 40.35
N ALA A 190 7.58 -13.04 41.33
CA ALA A 190 8.14 -14.18 42.04
C ALA A 190 8.46 -15.33 41.06
N GLY A 191 9.70 -15.80 41.04
CA GLY A 191 10.16 -16.87 40.15
C GLY A 191 11.63 -17.21 40.38
N ALA A 192 12.11 -18.25 39.70
CA ALA A 192 13.53 -18.63 39.76
C ALA A 192 14.38 -17.53 39.10
N HIS A 193 15.34 -16.99 39.86
CA HIS A 193 16.30 -16.03 39.31
C HIS A 193 17.23 -16.71 38.32
N ILE A 194 17.32 -16.15 37.13
CA ILE A 194 18.22 -16.58 36.07
C ILE A 194 19.46 -15.68 36.08
N ASP A 195 20.59 -16.20 35.61
CA ASP A 195 21.81 -15.42 35.55
C ASP A 195 21.68 -14.24 34.58
N HIS A 196 22.04 -13.05 35.08
CA HIS A 196 21.88 -11.77 34.39
C HIS A 196 22.74 -11.66 33.13
N SER A 197 23.78 -12.50 32.99
CA SER A 197 24.63 -12.55 31.80
C SER A 197 23.92 -13.11 30.56
N THR A 198 22.81 -13.82 30.76
CA THR A 198 22.06 -14.51 29.70
C THR A 198 20.92 -13.67 29.10
N PHE A 199 20.66 -12.48 29.64
CA PHE A 199 19.56 -11.65 29.19
C PHE A 199 19.83 -11.07 27.81
N ASN A 200 18.91 -11.30 26.88
CA ASN A 200 18.92 -10.67 25.57
C ASN A 200 17.48 -10.45 25.10
N PHE A 201 17.03 -9.20 25.19
CA PHE A 201 15.66 -8.81 24.81
C PHE A 201 15.55 -8.39 23.34
N SER A 202 16.55 -8.69 22.51
CA SER A 202 16.44 -8.49 21.06
C SER A 202 15.25 -9.29 20.54
N HIS A 203 14.37 -8.65 19.77
CA HIS A 203 13.12 -9.27 19.37
C HIS A 203 12.67 -8.82 17.98
N VAL A 204 11.85 -9.65 17.36
CA VAL A 204 11.19 -9.41 16.07
C VAL A 204 9.69 -9.57 16.28
N VAL A 205 8.94 -8.49 16.06
CA VAL A 205 7.48 -8.50 16.03
C VAL A 205 7.06 -8.85 14.60
N ASN A 206 6.53 -10.05 14.41
CA ASN A 206 6.02 -10.48 13.11
C ASN A 206 4.62 -9.90 12.89
N GLU A 207 3.76 -10.04 13.90
CA GLU A 207 2.39 -9.52 13.88
C GLU A 207 2.00 -9.05 15.27
N LEU A 208 1.44 -7.84 15.35
CA LEU A 208 0.71 -7.37 16.52
C LEU A 208 -0.56 -6.68 16.04
N SER A 209 -1.71 -7.27 16.35
CA SER A 209 -3.00 -6.72 15.92
C SER A 209 -4.04 -6.77 17.03
N PHE A 210 -5.01 -5.87 16.95
CA PHE A 210 -6.06 -5.70 17.95
C PHE A 210 -7.43 -5.94 17.32
N GLY A 211 -8.07 -7.07 17.61
CA GLY A 211 -9.39 -7.47 17.09
C GLY A 211 -9.31 -8.31 15.81
N GLU A 212 -10.37 -8.24 15.00
CA GLU A 212 -10.46 -9.01 13.75
C GLU A 212 -9.60 -8.41 12.62
N TYR A 213 -8.92 -9.28 11.87
CA TYR A 213 -8.16 -8.86 10.70
C TYR A 213 -9.06 -8.39 9.55
N TYR A 214 -8.64 -7.31 8.86
CA TYR A 214 -9.19 -6.94 7.55
C TYR A 214 -8.08 -6.64 6.53
N PRO A 215 -8.30 -6.86 5.21
CA PRO A 215 -7.22 -6.87 4.21
C PRO A 215 -6.42 -5.57 4.07
N LYS A 216 -7.09 -4.43 4.29
CA LYS A 216 -6.49 -3.08 4.21
C LYS A 216 -5.95 -2.58 5.56
N LEU A 217 -5.97 -3.42 6.60
CA LEU A 217 -5.33 -3.14 7.88
C LEU A 217 -3.82 -3.18 7.70
N VAL A 218 -3.16 -2.11 8.14
CA VAL A 218 -1.72 -2.01 8.21
C VAL A 218 -1.37 -1.67 9.65
N ASN A 219 -0.70 -2.59 10.33
CA ASN A 219 -0.21 -2.34 11.69
C ASN A 219 1.24 -1.84 11.62
N PRO A 220 1.61 -0.83 12.42
CA PRO A 220 2.95 -0.26 12.36
C PRO A 220 4.05 -1.12 12.98
N LEU A 221 3.72 -2.14 13.79
CA LEU A 221 4.70 -3.07 14.36
C LEU A 221 4.82 -4.40 13.59
N ASP A 222 4.10 -4.57 12.49
CA ASP A 222 4.23 -5.79 11.68
C ASP A 222 5.61 -5.83 10.99
N ASP A 223 6.31 -6.96 11.09
CA ASP A 223 7.67 -7.17 10.56
C ASP A 223 8.72 -6.16 11.07
N VAL A 224 8.63 -5.75 12.35
CA VAL A 224 9.60 -4.85 12.99
C VAL A 224 10.60 -5.64 13.84
N ALA A 225 11.87 -5.27 13.78
CA ALA A 225 12.88 -5.82 14.67
C ALA A 225 13.62 -4.76 15.47
N ALA A 226 13.93 -5.10 16.72
CA ALA A 226 14.69 -4.30 17.64
C ALA A 226 15.78 -5.18 18.28
N VAL A 227 17.03 -4.79 18.08
CA VAL A 227 18.22 -5.55 18.50
C VAL A 227 19.06 -4.70 19.45
N THR A 228 19.64 -5.35 20.46
CA THR A 228 20.51 -4.72 21.44
C THR A 228 21.73 -5.61 21.73
N GLU A 229 22.86 -4.97 22.02
CA GLU A 229 24.09 -5.65 22.49
C GLU A 229 24.16 -5.71 24.01
N HIS A 230 23.30 -4.95 24.71
CA HIS A 230 23.28 -4.84 26.17
C HIS A 230 22.26 -5.78 26.79
N ASN A 231 22.67 -6.49 27.85
CA ASN A 231 21.81 -7.45 28.54
C ASN A 231 20.67 -6.77 29.33
N PHE A 232 20.96 -5.65 29.99
CA PHE A 232 19.98 -4.87 30.75
C PHE A 232 19.41 -3.76 29.89
N PHE A 233 18.55 -4.14 28.96
CA PHE A 233 17.91 -3.22 28.05
C PHE A 233 16.40 -3.29 28.17
N LYS A 234 15.74 -2.13 28.11
CA LYS A 234 14.30 -2.00 28.22
C LYS A 234 13.75 -1.42 26.93
N PHE A 235 12.98 -2.23 26.21
CA PHE A 235 12.18 -1.79 25.06
C PHE A 235 10.79 -1.40 25.54
N GLN A 236 10.34 -0.18 25.26
CA GLN A 236 8.99 0.28 25.61
C GLN A 236 8.28 0.80 24.36
N TYR A 237 7.16 0.20 24.02
CA TYR A 237 6.27 0.63 22.95
C TYR A 237 5.01 1.22 23.57
N TYR A 238 4.71 2.47 23.25
CA TYR A 238 3.43 3.09 23.61
C TYR A 238 2.50 3.01 22.40
N LEU A 239 1.36 2.34 22.59
CA LEU A 239 0.36 2.04 21.57
C LEU A 239 -0.91 2.85 21.86
N SER A 240 -1.27 3.76 20.97
CA SER A 240 -2.57 4.45 21.01
C SER A 240 -3.56 3.69 20.13
N VAL A 241 -4.47 2.94 20.74
CA VAL A 241 -5.43 2.06 20.07
C VAL A 241 -6.74 2.82 19.78
N VAL A 242 -7.11 2.89 18.50
CA VAL A 242 -8.33 3.54 17.99
C VAL A 242 -9.34 2.48 17.54
N PRO A 243 -10.49 2.36 18.23
CA PRO A 243 -11.59 1.51 17.78
C PRO A 243 -12.05 1.87 16.37
N THR A 244 -12.09 0.88 15.48
CA THR A 244 -12.45 1.05 14.08
C THR A 244 -13.64 0.16 13.71
N ASN A 245 -14.70 0.78 13.20
CA ASN A 245 -15.85 0.08 12.64
C ASN A 245 -15.74 0.05 11.12
N TYR A 246 -15.54 -1.13 10.55
CA TYR A 246 -15.47 -1.33 9.11
C TYR A 246 -16.80 -1.85 8.58
N TYR A 247 -17.42 -1.10 7.67
CA TYR A 247 -18.68 -1.44 7.04
C TYR A 247 -18.49 -1.63 5.53
N SER A 248 -18.75 -2.85 5.04
CA SER A 248 -18.73 -3.14 3.61
C SER A 248 -20.15 -3.10 3.05
N GLU A 249 -20.45 -2.09 2.21
CA GLU A 249 -21.79 -1.93 1.61
C GLU A 249 -22.19 -3.11 0.70
N ASN A 250 -21.22 -3.79 0.10
CA ASN A 250 -21.48 -4.94 -0.79
C ASN A 250 -21.88 -6.20 -0.03
N SER A 251 -21.19 -6.50 1.08
CA SER A 251 -21.44 -7.71 1.87
C SER A 251 -22.47 -7.47 2.97
N GLY A 252 -22.77 -6.21 3.31
CA GLY A 252 -23.56 -5.85 4.49
C GLY A 252 -22.89 -6.22 5.83
N ARG A 253 -21.63 -6.67 5.82
CA ARG A 253 -20.89 -7.10 7.01
C ARG A 253 -20.30 -5.88 7.73
N LEU A 254 -20.56 -5.82 9.02
CA LEU A 254 -19.91 -4.91 9.97
C LEU A 254 -18.81 -5.68 10.70
N LEU A 255 -17.56 -5.26 10.55
CA LEU A 255 -16.43 -5.78 11.31
C LEU A 255 -15.98 -4.74 12.34
N ARG A 256 -15.76 -5.19 13.58
CA ARG A 256 -15.17 -4.38 14.64
C ARG A 256 -13.70 -4.77 14.78
N THR A 257 -12.83 -3.83 14.51
CA THR A 257 -11.38 -3.99 14.56
C THR A 257 -10.79 -2.79 15.28
N ASN A 258 -9.51 -2.81 15.61
CA ASN A 258 -8.83 -1.62 16.09
C ASN A 258 -7.61 -1.35 15.22
N GLN A 259 -7.31 -0.08 15.06
CA GLN A 259 -6.05 0.39 14.49
C GLN A 259 -5.23 0.99 15.62
N TYR A 260 -3.93 1.09 15.47
CA TYR A 260 -3.11 1.74 16.48
C TYR A 260 -1.95 2.51 15.87
N ALA A 261 -1.53 3.53 16.60
CA ALA A 261 -0.27 4.21 16.39
C ALA A 261 0.75 3.74 17.44
N VAL A 262 2.03 3.72 17.08
CA VAL A 262 3.12 3.30 17.97
C VAL A 262 4.16 4.40 18.12
N THR A 263 4.67 4.55 19.34
CA THR A 263 5.91 5.27 19.61
C THR A 263 6.86 4.36 20.38
N GLU A 264 8.13 4.34 20.00
CA GLU A 264 9.16 3.52 20.63
C GLU A 264 10.03 4.37 21.57
N HIS A 265 10.29 3.83 22.75
CA HIS A 265 11.25 4.36 23.70
C HIS A 265 12.10 3.21 24.24
N SER A 266 13.33 3.13 23.75
CA SER A 266 14.31 2.11 24.14
C SER A 266 15.44 2.74 24.95
N ARG A 267 15.82 2.09 26.06
CA ARG A 267 16.93 2.56 26.90
C ARG A 267 17.62 1.43 27.64
N GLU A 268 18.90 1.61 27.90
CA GLU A 268 19.63 0.81 28.89
C GLU A 268 19.10 1.10 30.29
N VAL A 269 19.02 0.06 31.11
CA VAL A 269 18.51 0.15 32.47
C VAL A 269 19.54 -0.37 33.46
N SER A 270 19.51 0.17 34.68
CA SER A 270 20.36 -0.37 35.76
C SER A 270 19.86 -1.75 36.19
N PRO A 271 20.72 -2.59 36.80
CA PRO A 271 20.33 -3.92 37.28
C PRO A 271 19.19 -3.95 38.32
N TYR A 272 18.89 -2.80 38.94
CA TYR A 272 17.80 -2.65 39.89
C TYR A 272 16.43 -2.43 39.24
N GLN A 273 16.40 -2.16 37.93
CA GLN A 273 15.18 -2.03 37.16
C GLN A 273 14.92 -3.32 36.38
N VAL A 274 13.65 -3.63 36.13
CA VAL A 274 13.25 -4.81 35.37
C VAL A 274 13.54 -4.57 33.87
N PRO A 275 14.48 -5.32 33.25
CA PRO A 275 14.68 -5.29 31.81
C PRO A 275 13.58 -6.12 31.13
N GLY A 276 13.32 -5.83 29.86
CA GLY A 276 12.18 -6.45 29.19
C GLY A 276 11.70 -5.72 27.94
N VAL A 277 10.71 -6.34 27.31
CA VAL A 277 9.91 -5.73 26.24
C VAL A 277 8.54 -5.39 26.81
N PHE A 278 8.15 -4.12 26.74
CA PHE A 278 6.92 -3.60 27.33
C PHE A 278 6.06 -2.95 26.24
N PHE A 279 4.81 -3.38 26.12
CA PHE A 279 3.81 -2.84 25.22
C PHE A 279 2.71 -2.20 26.06
N LYS A 280 2.81 -0.89 26.22
CA LYS A 280 1.82 -0.08 26.93
C LYS A 280 0.78 0.38 25.95
N PHE A 281 -0.45 -0.09 26.10
CA PHE A 281 -1.55 0.31 25.23
C PHE A 281 -2.55 1.17 25.97
N ASP A 282 -3.02 2.21 25.31
CA ASP A 282 -4.09 3.08 25.77
C ASP A 282 -5.17 3.18 24.69
N ILE A 283 -6.41 3.42 25.09
CA ILE A 283 -7.57 3.40 24.20
C ILE A 283 -8.03 4.82 23.98
N GLU A 284 -7.99 5.26 22.72
CA GLU A 284 -8.38 6.60 22.35
C GLU A 284 -9.91 6.78 22.46
N PRO A 285 -10.40 7.93 22.96
CA PRO A 285 -11.83 8.21 23.17
C PRO A 285 -12.59 8.52 21.87
N LEU A 286 -12.04 8.15 20.71
CA LEU A 286 -12.58 8.41 19.38
C LEU A 286 -12.66 7.09 18.61
N SER A 287 -13.67 6.95 17.74
CA SER A 287 -13.79 5.82 16.84
C SER A 287 -13.71 6.24 15.37
N LEU A 288 -13.07 5.38 14.59
CA LEU A 288 -12.95 5.53 13.15
C LEU A 288 -13.98 4.64 12.46
N THR A 289 -14.91 5.24 11.74
CA THR A 289 -15.84 4.49 10.88
C THR A 289 -15.35 4.53 9.45
N ILE A 290 -15.03 3.35 8.91
CA ILE A 290 -14.63 3.15 7.52
C ILE A 290 -15.81 2.56 6.78
N ARG A 291 -16.33 3.26 5.77
CA ARG A 291 -17.33 2.74 4.85
C ARG A 291 -16.69 2.42 3.51
N GLU A 292 -16.67 1.14 3.15
CA GLU A 292 -16.25 0.70 1.82
C GLU A 292 -17.45 0.76 0.88
N ARG A 293 -17.32 1.57 -0.17
CA ARG A 293 -18.25 1.65 -1.30
C ARG A 293 -17.57 1.11 -2.54
N ARG A 294 -18.15 0.09 -3.16
CA ARG A 294 -17.78 -0.30 -4.53
C ARG A 294 -18.82 0.21 -5.50
N MET A 295 -18.36 0.72 -6.64
CA MET A 295 -19.28 1.10 -7.70
C MET A 295 -19.98 -0.14 -8.24
N SER A 296 -21.27 -0.02 -8.60
CA SER A 296 -21.95 -1.08 -9.32
C SER A 296 -21.33 -1.27 -10.71
N PHE A 297 -21.38 -2.49 -11.23
CA PHE A 297 -20.87 -2.81 -12.58
C PHE A 297 -21.52 -1.95 -13.67
N THR A 298 -22.81 -1.63 -13.52
CA THR A 298 -23.53 -0.74 -14.44
C THR A 298 -22.95 0.67 -14.47
N ARG A 299 -22.62 1.22 -13.31
CA ARG A 299 -22.04 2.57 -13.19
C ARG A 299 -20.62 2.60 -13.76
N PHE A 300 -19.86 1.52 -13.59
CA PHE A 300 -18.56 1.33 -14.24
C PHE A 300 -18.67 1.33 -15.77
N LEU A 301 -19.63 0.58 -16.35
CA LEU A 301 -19.83 0.54 -17.80
C LEU A 301 -20.15 1.93 -18.37
N VAL A 302 -21.02 2.69 -17.69
CA VAL A 302 -21.31 4.09 -18.08
C VAL A 302 -20.04 4.95 -18.08
N ARG A 303 -19.15 4.79 -17.11
CA ARG A 303 -17.86 5.51 -17.07
C ARG A 303 -16.94 5.10 -18.21
N VAL A 304 -16.85 3.82 -18.55
CA VAL A 304 -16.05 3.33 -19.70
C VAL A 304 -16.55 3.96 -21.01
N VAL A 305 -17.86 3.95 -21.23
CA VAL A 305 -18.46 4.58 -22.43
C VAL A 305 -18.16 6.08 -22.47
N ASN A 306 -18.26 6.77 -21.33
CA ASN A 306 -17.93 8.20 -21.23
C ASN A 306 -16.45 8.48 -21.52
N ILE A 307 -15.53 7.62 -21.07
CA ILE A 307 -14.09 7.75 -21.35
C ILE A 307 -13.82 7.62 -22.85
N VAL A 308 -14.35 6.57 -23.49
CA VAL A 308 -14.14 6.33 -24.93
C VAL A 308 -14.73 7.48 -25.75
N GLY A 309 -15.98 7.88 -25.45
CA GLY A 309 -16.65 9.00 -26.12
C GLY A 309 -15.91 10.32 -25.92
N GLY A 310 -15.48 10.61 -24.69
CA GLY A 310 -14.76 11.84 -24.33
C GLY A 310 -13.40 11.95 -25.02
N VAL A 311 -12.63 10.87 -25.08
CA VAL A 311 -11.32 10.86 -25.75
C VAL A 311 -11.46 11.01 -27.26
N MET A 312 -12.43 10.34 -27.89
CA MET A 312 -12.63 10.46 -29.34
C MET A 312 -13.10 11.87 -29.75
N VAL A 313 -14.11 12.41 -29.06
CA VAL A 313 -14.63 13.75 -29.35
C VAL A 313 -13.59 14.81 -29.01
N GLY A 314 -13.00 14.74 -27.82
CA GLY A 314 -11.97 15.68 -27.36
C GLY A 314 -10.73 15.67 -28.25
N GLY A 315 -10.26 14.50 -28.68
CA GLY A 315 -9.14 14.36 -29.61
C GLY A 315 -9.41 15.04 -30.96
N ASN A 316 -10.62 14.89 -31.51
CA ASN A 316 -11.01 15.54 -32.76
C ASN A 316 -11.08 17.08 -32.62
N TRP A 317 -11.63 17.59 -31.52
CA TRP A 317 -11.67 19.04 -31.27
C TRP A 317 -10.28 19.62 -31.01
N ALA A 318 -9.44 18.92 -30.24
CA ALA A 318 -8.06 19.33 -29.98
C ALA A 318 -7.27 19.49 -31.29
N MET A 319 -7.46 18.58 -32.25
CA MET A 319 -6.82 18.69 -33.56
C MET A 319 -7.27 19.92 -34.34
N ARG A 320 -8.58 20.18 -34.42
CA ARG A 320 -9.11 21.36 -35.09
C ARG A 320 -8.55 22.65 -34.48
N LEU A 321 -8.40 22.67 -33.15
CA LEU A 321 -7.77 23.77 -32.41
C LEU A 321 -6.29 23.92 -32.76
N VAL A 322 -5.51 22.84 -32.75
CA VAL A 322 -4.08 22.86 -33.11
C VAL A 322 -3.89 23.34 -34.54
N GLU A 323 -4.68 22.86 -35.49
CA GLU A 323 -4.63 23.32 -36.89
C GLU A 323 -4.97 24.81 -37.03
N THR A 324 -5.96 25.29 -36.27
CA THR A 324 -6.35 26.71 -36.25
C THR A 324 -5.24 27.59 -35.67
N ILE A 325 -4.61 27.16 -34.58
CA ILE A 325 -3.52 27.88 -33.90
C ILE A 325 -2.29 27.94 -34.80
N VAL A 326 -1.86 26.80 -35.36
CA VAL A 326 -0.73 26.72 -36.30
C VAL A 326 -1.01 27.56 -37.54
N GLY A 327 -2.25 27.55 -38.06
CA GLY A 327 -2.67 28.39 -39.17
C GLY A 327 -2.59 29.89 -38.85
N CYS A 328 -3.05 30.31 -37.66
CA CYS A 328 -2.95 31.70 -37.21
C CYS A 328 -1.50 32.16 -37.00
N TRP A 329 -0.65 31.32 -36.40
CA TRP A 329 0.78 31.62 -36.23
C TRP A 329 1.53 31.67 -37.57
N GLY A 330 1.22 30.75 -38.49
CA GLY A 330 1.78 30.76 -39.84
C GLY A 330 1.40 32.00 -40.64
N LYS A 331 0.16 32.49 -40.49
CA LYS A 331 -0.27 33.77 -41.09
C LYS A 331 0.46 34.96 -40.48
N ARG A 332 0.59 35.02 -39.15
CA ARG A 332 1.27 36.12 -38.43
C ARG A 332 2.77 36.23 -38.78
N LYS A 333 3.43 35.09 -38.98
CA LYS A 333 4.84 35.03 -39.41
C LYS A 333 5.05 35.53 -40.84
N ARG A 334 4.15 35.18 -41.77
CA ARG A 334 4.19 35.70 -43.16
C ARG A 334 3.96 37.21 -43.25
N THR A 335 3.17 37.79 -42.35
CA THR A 335 2.99 39.26 -42.27
C THR A 335 4.23 39.99 -41.73
N MET A 336 5.09 39.32 -40.94
CA MET A 336 6.36 39.89 -40.47
C MET A 336 7.47 39.79 -41.54
N ASP A 337 7.55 38.69 -42.29
CA ASP A 337 8.55 38.53 -43.35
C ASP A 337 8.24 39.37 -44.62
N GLY A 338 6.96 39.70 -44.86
CA GLY A 338 6.53 40.52 -46.00
C GLY A 338 6.77 42.04 -45.86
N VAL A 339 7.23 42.52 -44.70
CA VAL A 339 7.43 43.96 -44.42
C VAL A 339 8.91 44.39 -44.53
N ILE A 340 9.85 43.46 -44.77
CA ILE A 340 11.30 43.77 -44.93
C ILE A 340 11.74 43.78 -46.42
N GLY A 341 10.83 43.54 -47.37
CA GLY A 341 11.13 43.50 -48.82
C GLY A 341 10.67 44.73 -49.62
N GLY A 342 10.58 45.91 -49.03
CA GLY A 342 10.11 47.15 -49.68
C GLY A 342 11.21 48.18 -49.89
N GLY A 343 12.25 47.86 -50.66
CA GLY A 343 13.30 48.79 -51.09
C GLY A 343 13.09 49.20 -52.55
N GLY A 344 12.82 50.48 -52.78
CA GLY A 344 12.53 51.04 -54.10
C GLY A 344 13.71 51.01 -55.09
N GLY A 345 13.35 50.95 -56.37
CA GLY A 345 14.26 51.13 -57.49
C GLY A 345 13.49 51.64 -58.71
N TYR A 346 13.61 52.95 -58.95
CA TYR A 346 13.24 53.64 -60.19
C TYR A 346 14.05 53.06 -61.37
N SER A 347 13.42 52.75 -62.51
CA SER A 347 13.91 53.14 -63.83
C SER A 347 12.89 52.81 -64.94
N SER A 348 12.83 53.72 -65.90
CA SER A 348 12.05 53.72 -67.14
C SER A 348 12.19 52.47 -68.01
N GLU A 349 11.20 52.19 -68.87
CA GLU A 349 11.33 52.27 -70.34
C GLU A 349 10.10 51.63 -71.05
N LYS A 350 9.41 52.46 -71.86
CA LYS A 350 8.60 52.19 -73.07
C LYS A 350 7.45 51.17 -73.08
N ARG A 351 6.27 51.77 -73.30
CA ARG A 351 5.17 51.27 -74.13
C ARG A 351 5.61 51.19 -75.61
N ILE A 352 5.42 50.03 -76.25
CA ILE A 352 4.75 49.86 -77.57
C ILE A 352 3.91 48.60 -77.46
#